data_AF-A0A428NLN4-F1
#
_entry.id   AF-A0A428NLN4-F1
#
_cell.length_a   1.000
_cell.length_b   1.000
_cell.length_c   1.000
_cell.angle_alpha   90.00
_cell.angle_beta   90.00
_cell.angle_gamma   90.00
#
_symmetry.space_group_name_H-M   'P 1'
#
loop_
_entity.id
_entity.type
_entity.pdbx_description
1 polymer ?
#
loop_
_entity_poly.entity_id
_entity_poly.type
_entity_poly.pdbx_seq_one_letter_code
_entity_poly.pdbx_strand_id
1 'polypeptide(L)'
;MDPTLSHISTGSKTEISAASNFEADMDDIQFESKSRMFRLADSARLGLTVLGLAAGITILGVSADAIAVYNATHVPGDFLLPLWPANFDLRPTVALVVGSVLVMMANAVSLIASKVPTMRNKTGVEMTLAFGPPIVALIAAIISMSFFYAVNASTEVDTLQSWSCRWENIAMTTQPHFDTLCKQSRAGVALSVMLVPVEVIILGLAAYQTILRRQLDMTARGPGRKAGSPALS
;
A
#
# COMPACT_ATOMS: atom_id res chain seq x y z
N MET A 1 15.82 85.47 -2.94
CA MET A 1 14.61 84.74 -3.39
C MET A 1 15.06 83.37 -3.86
N ASP A 2 15.19 82.43 -2.92
CA ASP A 2 14.55 81.09 -2.81
C ASP A 2 14.36 80.16 -4.03
N PRO A 3 14.23 78.82 -3.82
CA PRO A 3 15.31 77.86 -4.11
C PRO A 3 14.85 76.60 -4.90
N THR A 4 15.79 75.66 -5.11
CA THR A 4 15.64 74.18 -5.28
C THR A 4 14.44 73.59 -6.04
N LEU A 5 14.71 72.79 -7.08
CA LEU A 5 13.96 71.53 -7.26
C LEU A 5 14.74 70.48 -8.05
N SER A 6 15.52 69.68 -7.32
CA SER A 6 16.04 68.40 -7.79
C SER A 6 14.88 67.38 -7.83
N HIS A 7 14.44 67.00 -9.03
CA HIS A 7 13.50 65.89 -9.20
C HIS A 7 14.27 64.56 -9.00
N ILE A 8 14.15 64.00 -7.80
CA ILE A 8 14.40 62.58 -7.52
C ILE A 8 13.18 61.81 -8.03
N SER A 9 13.36 60.96 -9.04
CA SER A 9 12.37 59.95 -9.43
C SER A 9 13.08 58.73 -9.99
N THR A 10 13.62 57.91 -9.09
CA THR A 10 14.28 56.62 -9.40
C THR A 10 13.85 55.50 -8.43
N GLY A 11 12.70 55.65 -7.75
CA GLY A 11 12.28 54.72 -6.69
C GLY A 11 11.41 53.53 -7.14
N SER A 12 10.59 53.66 -8.18
CA SER A 12 9.51 52.67 -8.41
C SER A 12 9.94 51.45 -9.26
N LYS A 13 10.87 51.61 -10.21
CA LYS A 13 11.19 50.54 -11.18
C LYS A 13 12.09 49.44 -10.60
N THR A 14 12.94 49.80 -9.64
CA THR A 14 13.84 48.89 -8.93
C THR A 14 13.10 48.04 -7.90
N GLU A 15 12.13 48.61 -7.17
CA GLU A 15 11.34 47.86 -6.19
C GLU A 15 10.41 46.83 -6.85
N ILE A 16 9.78 47.15 -7.98
CA ILE A 16 8.92 46.22 -8.72
C ILE A 16 9.75 45.06 -9.31
N SER A 17 10.96 45.33 -9.79
CA SER A 17 11.86 44.29 -10.31
C SER A 17 12.40 43.40 -9.19
N ALA A 18 12.71 43.97 -8.01
CA ALA A 18 13.13 43.21 -6.84
C ALA A 18 12.00 42.31 -6.32
N ALA A 19 10.76 42.82 -6.25
CA ALA A 19 9.59 42.04 -5.85
C ALA A 19 9.26 40.91 -6.83
N SER A 20 9.35 41.16 -8.14
CA SER A 20 9.11 40.14 -9.17
C SER A 20 10.17 39.03 -9.17
N ASN A 21 11.44 39.39 -8.98
CA ASN A 21 12.52 38.40 -8.92
C ASN A 21 12.44 37.56 -7.64
N PHE A 22 12.03 38.17 -6.53
CA PHE A 22 11.79 37.46 -5.27
C PHE A 22 10.60 36.48 -5.37
N GLU A 23 9.52 36.88 -6.05
CA GLU A 23 8.35 36.00 -6.25
C GLU A 23 8.67 34.81 -7.16
N ALA A 24 9.45 35.02 -8.23
CA ALA A 24 9.91 33.94 -9.10
C ALA A 24 10.85 32.95 -8.38
N ASP A 25 11.81 33.47 -7.59
CA ASP A 25 12.74 32.64 -6.80
C ASP A 25 12.01 31.79 -5.75
N MET A 26 10.98 32.36 -5.12
CA MET A 26 10.17 31.65 -4.12
C MET A 26 9.31 30.53 -4.73
N ASP A 27 8.79 30.72 -5.95
CA ASP A 27 8.07 29.68 -6.68
C ASP A 27 8.99 28.53 -7.11
N ASP A 28 10.22 28.83 -7.52
CA ASP A 28 11.22 27.81 -7.89
C ASP A 28 11.63 26.94 -6.68
N ILE A 29 11.90 27.56 -5.53
CA ILE A 29 12.20 26.85 -4.27
C ILE A 29 11.01 25.96 -3.87
N GLN A 30 9.78 26.47 -4.01
CA GLN A 30 8.57 25.72 -3.70
C GLN A 30 8.37 24.54 -4.66
N PHE A 31 8.62 24.74 -5.97
CA PHE A 31 8.52 23.69 -6.97
C PHE A 31 9.56 22.58 -6.74
N GLU A 32 10.82 22.95 -6.45
CA GLU A 32 11.86 22.00 -6.10
C GLU A 32 11.48 21.16 -4.87
N SER A 33 11.05 21.80 -3.78
CA SER A 33 10.62 21.12 -2.55
C SER A 33 9.48 20.13 -2.81
N LYS A 34 8.44 20.56 -3.54
CA LYS A 34 7.31 19.70 -3.94
C LYS A 34 7.78 18.53 -4.82
N SER A 35 8.73 18.76 -5.74
CA SER A 35 9.26 17.71 -6.61
C SER A 35 10.06 16.65 -5.84
N ARG A 36 10.87 17.06 -4.86
CA ARG A 36 11.62 16.14 -3.97
C ARG A 36 10.65 15.31 -3.13
N MET A 37 9.63 15.97 -2.58
CA MET A 37 8.59 15.32 -1.79
C MET A 37 7.80 14.29 -2.63
N PHE A 38 7.47 14.62 -3.88
CA PHE A 38 6.82 13.69 -4.80
C PHE A 38 7.66 12.44 -5.04
N ARG A 39 8.98 12.60 -5.29
CA ARG A 39 9.92 11.48 -5.49
C ARG A 39 10.05 10.61 -4.25
N LEU A 40 10.11 11.23 -3.06
CA LEU A 40 10.16 10.49 -1.79
C LEU A 40 8.89 9.67 -1.59
N ALA A 41 7.71 10.28 -1.77
CA ALA A 41 6.44 9.57 -1.67
C ALA A 41 6.32 8.42 -2.68
N ASP A 42 6.80 8.62 -3.90
CA ASP A 42 6.80 7.58 -4.95
C ASP A 42 7.71 6.40 -4.60
N SER A 43 8.94 6.69 -4.15
CA SER A 43 9.88 5.66 -3.71
C SER A 43 9.38 4.87 -2.50
N ALA A 44 8.78 5.56 -1.52
CA ALA A 44 8.19 4.92 -0.35
C ALA A 44 7.02 4.02 -0.74
N ARG A 45 6.11 4.52 -1.60
CA ARG A 45 4.97 3.76 -2.11
C ARG A 45 5.42 2.49 -2.85
N LEU A 46 6.43 2.61 -3.73
CA LEU A 46 7.01 1.46 -4.43
C LEU A 46 7.63 0.46 -3.46
N GLY A 47 8.41 0.93 -2.49
CA GLY A 47 9.03 0.07 -1.47
C GLY A 47 8.00 -0.70 -0.64
N LEU A 48 6.95 -0.01 -0.18
CA LEU A 48 5.83 -0.60 0.55
C LEU A 48 5.05 -1.62 -0.32
N THR A 49 4.86 -1.34 -1.61
CA THR A 49 4.18 -2.27 -2.54
C THR A 49 5.01 -3.55 -2.73
N VAL A 50 6.35 -3.44 -2.84
CA VAL A 50 7.24 -4.61 -2.90
C VAL A 50 7.19 -5.40 -1.60
N LEU A 51 7.20 -4.73 -0.45
CA LEU A 51 7.07 -5.36 0.86
C LEU A 51 5.73 -6.10 0.98
N GLY A 52 4.63 -5.47 0.56
CA GLY A 52 3.30 -6.06 0.53
C GLY A 52 3.21 -7.28 -0.38
N LEU A 53 3.83 -7.23 -1.56
CA LEU A 53 3.94 -8.38 -2.47
C LEU A 53 4.70 -9.55 -1.82
N ALA A 54 5.87 -9.28 -1.23
CA ALA A 54 6.68 -10.30 -0.58
C ALA A 54 5.92 -10.93 0.61
N ALA A 55 5.28 -10.10 1.44
CA ALA A 55 4.45 -10.57 2.53
C ALA A 55 3.29 -11.45 2.02
N GLY A 56 2.57 -11.02 0.98
CA GLY A 56 1.50 -11.81 0.34
C GLY A 56 1.98 -13.18 -0.13
N ILE A 57 3.13 -13.26 -0.81
CA ILE A 57 3.72 -14.53 -1.26
C ILE A 57 4.06 -15.43 -0.08
N THR A 58 4.68 -14.89 0.98
CA THR A 58 5.05 -15.67 2.16
C THR A 58 3.83 -16.21 2.90
N ILE A 59 2.78 -15.40 3.09
CA ILE A 59 1.53 -15.82 3.72
C ILE A 59 0.87 -16.94 2.89
N LEU A 60 0.81 -16.77 1.57
CA LEU A 60 0.27 -17.78 0.67
C LEU A 60 1.05 -19.09 0.77
N GLY A 61 2.38 -19.01 0.79
CA GLY A 61 3.25 -20.19 0.92
C GLY A 61 3.01 -20.95 2.21
N VAL A 62 3.06 -20.28 3.36
CA VAL A 62 2.89 -20.95 4.67
C VAL A 62 1.47 -21.49 4.87
N SER A 63 0.45 -20.78 4.37
CA SER A 63 -0.94 -21.22 4.51
C SER A 63 -1.30 -22.36 3.54
N ALA A 64 -0.74 -22.34 2.33
CA ALA A 64 -0.89 -23.44 1.38
C ALA A 64 -0.19 -24.72 1.85
N ASP A 65 1.04 -24.61 2.39
CA ASP A 65 1.77 -25.73 2.98
C ASP A 65 0.97 -26.37 4.14
N ALA A 66 0.43 -25.54 5.03
CA ALA A 66 -0.41 -26.01 6.13
C ALA A 66 -1.64 -26.81 5.65
N ILE A 67 -2.35 -26.32 4.62
CA ILE A 67 -3.49 -27.04 4.03
C ILE A 67 -3.03 -28.33 3.32
N ALA A 68 -1.89 -28.30 2.64
CA ALA A 68 -1.35 -29.48 1.96
C ALA A 68 -1.00 -30.58 2.97
N VAL A 69 -0.35 -30.23 4.08
CA VAL A 69 -0.04 -31.17 5.17
C VAL A 69 -1.31 -31.70 5.82
N TYR A 70 -2.30 -30.84 6.07
CA TYR A 70 -3.60 -31.29 6.57
C TYR A 70 -4.22 -32.32 5.63
N ASN A 71 -4.35 -32.03 4.33
CA ASN A 71 -4.95 -32.95 3.36
C ASN A 71 -4.15 -34.26 3.22
N ALA A 72 -2.82 -34.21 3.35
CA ALA A 72 -1.98 -35.41 3.25
C ALA A 72 -2.02 -36.30 4.49
N THR A 73 -2.32 -35.74 5.66
CA THR A 73 -2.29 -36.44 6.96
C THR A 73 -3.67 -36.61 7.60
N HIS A 74 -4.70 -36.02 6.98
CA HIS A 74 -6.07 -36.18 7.40
C HIS A 74 -6.57 -37.57 7.03
N VAL A 75 -7.15 -38.25 8.03
CA VAL A 75 -7.72 -39.58 7.89
C VAL A 75 -9.20 -39.48 8.28
N PRO A 76 -10.12 -40.12 7.53
CA PRO A 76 -11.55 -40.13 7.85
C PRO A 76 -11.81 -40.65 9.27
N GLY A 77 -12.92 -40.18 9.88
CA GLY A 77 -13.29 -40.52 11.26
C GLY A 77 -13.58 -42.01 11.51
N ASP A 78 -13.64 -42.84 10.47
CA ASP A 78 -13.81 -44.29 10.57
C ASP A 78 -12.53 -45.02 11.02
N PHE A 79 -11.39 -44.32 11.01
CA PHE A 79 -10.12 -44.86 11.48
C PHE A 79 -9.90 -44.54 12.97
N LEU A 80 -9.38 -45.51 13.73
CA LEU A 80 -9.26 -45.45 15.19
C LEU A 80 -8.18 -44.47 15.72
N LEU A 81 -7.42 -43.80 14.84
CA LEU A 81 -6.38 -42.82 15.21
C LEU A 81 -6.48 -41.54 14.36
N PRO A 82 -7.53 -40.71 14.52
CA PRO A 82 -7.60 -39.42 13.85
C PRO A 82 -6.56 -38.48 14.48
N LEU A 83 -5.55 -38.11 13.69
CA LEU A 83 -4.49 -37.18 14.11
C LEU A 83 -5.00 -35.74 14.26
N TRP A 84 -6.12 -35.43 13.59
CA TRP A 84 -6.80 -34.14 13.60
C TRP A 84 -8.18 -34.29 14.25
N PRO A 85 -8.68 -33.29 14.99
CA PRO A 85 -9.98 -33.36 15.62
C PRO A 85 -11.10 -33.42 14.57
N ALA A 86 -12.22 -34.08 14.90
CA ALA A 86 -13.36 -34.26 13.99
C ALA A 86 -14.08 -32.94 13.66
N ASN A 87 -14.13 -32.00 14.61
CA ASN A 87 -14.64 -30.64 14.41
C ASN A 87 -13.45 -29.71 14.25
N PHE A 88 -13.08 -29.43 12.99
CA PHE A 88 -11.91 -28.62 12.66
C PHE A 88 -12.30 -27.46 11.75
N ASP A 89 -12.01 -26.22 12.18
CA ASP A 89 -12.35 -25.04 11.40
C ASP A 89 -11.18 -24.59 10.53
N LEU A 90 -11.29 -24.86 9.22
CA LEU A 90 -10.33 -24.45 8.20
C LEU A 90 -10.59 -23.03 7.67
N ARG A 91 -11.75 -22.43 7.99
CA ARG A 91 -12.14 -21.12 7.44
C ARG A 91 -11.10 -20.03 7.66
N PRO A 92 -10.42 -19.92 8.82
CA PRO A 92 -9.38 -18.91 9.02
C PRO A 92 -8.18 -19.08 8.08
N THR A 93 -7.73 -20.33 7.89
CA THR A 93 -6.61 -20.64 7.01
C THR A 93 -6.98 -20.43 5.54
N VAL A 94 -8.20 -20.81 5.14
CA VAL A 94 -8.72 -20.55 3.79
C VAL A 94 -8.85 -19.06 3.52
N ALA A 95 -9.33 -18.28 4.51
CA ALA A 95 -9.40 -16.82 4.39
C ALA A 95 -8.00 -16.20 4.18
N LEU A 96 -6.99 -16.67 4.91
CA LEU A 96 -5.59 -16.26 4.72
C LEU A 96 -5.06 -16.60 3.32
N VAL A 97 -5.36 -17.79 2.79
CA VAL A 97 -4.98 -18.16 1.42
C VAL A 97 -5.63 -17.23 0.40
N VAL A 98 -6.96 -17.07 0.45
CA VAL A 98 -7.69 -16.24 -0.51
C VAL A 98 -7.24 -14.78 -0.42
N GLY A 99 -7.11 -14.25 0.79
CA GLY A 99 -6.69 -12.87 0.99
C GLY A 99 -5.25 -12.62 0.54
N SER A 100 -4.32 -13.54 0.83
CA SER A 100 -2.94 -13.40 0.38
C SER A 100 -2.79 -13.47 -1.15
N VAL A 101 -3.60 -14.29 -1.84
CA VAL A 101 -3.67 -14.27 -3.32
C VAL A 101 -4.13 -12.90 -3.83
N LEU A 102 -5.19 -12.33 -3.24
CA LEU A 102 -5.70 -11.01 -3.65
C LEU A 102 -4.67 -9.89 -3.40
N VAL A 103 -4.03 -9.88 -2.23
CA VAL A 103 -2.96 -8.93 -1.89
C VAL A 103 -1.78 -9.08 -2.85
N MET A 104 -1.35 -10.31 -3.12
CA MET A 104 -0.26 -10.60 -4.05
C MET A 104 -0.58 -10.07 -5.46
N MET A 105 -1.76 -10.39 -5.98
CA MET A 105 -2.21 -9.94 -7.31
C MET A 105 -2.33 -8.42 -7.38
N ALA A 106 -2.93 -7.79 -6.37
CA ALA A 106 -3.09 -6.34 -6.32
C ALA A 106 -1.74 -5.61 -6.28
N ASN A 107 -0.81 -6.05 -5.43
CA ASN A 107 0.53 -5.47 -5.35
C ASN A 107 1.35 -5.73 -6.63
N ALA A 108 1.21 -6.90 -7.26
CA ALA A 108 1.82 -7.18 -8.55
C ALA A 108 1.30 -6.25 -9.66
N VAL A 109 -0.03 -6.05 -9.72
CA VAL A 109 -0.65 -5.11 -10.67
C VAL A 109 -0.15 -3.69 -10.44
N SER A 110 -0.08 -3.22 -9.19
CA SER A 110 0.49 -1.91 -8.84
C SER A 110 1.94 -1.75 -9.34
N LEU A 111 2.77 -2.77 -9.16
CA LEU A 111 4.16 -2.75 -9.61
C LEU A 111 4.27 -2.74 -11.14
N ILE A 112 3.48 -3.56 -11.83
CA ILE A 112 3.46 -3.58 -13.30
C ILE A 112 3.00 -2.22 -13.83
N ALA A 113 1.93 -1.66 -13.26
CA ALA A 113 1.40 -0.36 -13.63
C ALA A 113 2.43 0.76 -13.46
N SER A 114 3.25 0.70 -12.39
CA SER A 114 4.32 1.68 -12.17
C SER A 114 5.41 1.68 -13.26
N LYS A 115 5.59 0.56 -13.96
CA LYS A 115 6.62 0.39 -14.99
C LYS A 115 6.13 0.67 -16.41
N VAL A 116 4.82 0.74 -16.64
CA VAL A 116 4.25 0.95 -17.97
C VAL A 116 3.91 2.43 -18.18
N PRO A 117 4.76 3.21 -18.86
CA PRO A 117 4.54 4.65 -19.06
C PRO A 117 3.27 4.94 -19.87
N THR A 118 2.86 4.01 -20.75
CA THR A 118 1.66 4.12 -21.59
C THR A 118 0.37 4.25 -20.77
N MET A 119 0.31 3.68 -19.55
CA MET A 119 -0.87 3.77 -18.69
C MET A 119 -0.95 5.12 -17.94
N ARG A 120 0.17 5.86 -17.85
CA ARG A 120 0.27 7.14 -17.14
C ARG A 120 -0.27 8.33 -17.94
N ASN A 121 -0.53 8.15 -19.24
CA ASN A 121 -0.93 9.26 -20.13
C ASN A 121 -2.43 9.58 -20.09
N LYS A 122 -3.26 8.74 -19.44
CA LYS A 122 -4.70 8.98 -19.25
C LYS A 122 -4.97 9.19 -17.76
N THR A 123 -5.26 10.43 -17.35
CA THR A 123 -5.46 10.83 -15.94
C THR A 123 -6.47 9.94 -15.21
N GLY A 124 -7.54 9.49 -15.87
CA GLY A 124 -8.51 8.58 -15.27
C GLY A 124 -7.96 7.18 -14.98
N VAL A 125 -7.18 6.61 -15.91
CA VAL A 125 -6.57 5.29 -15.78
C VAL A 125 -5.47 5.29 -14.72
N GLU A 126 -4.68 6.36 -14.67
CA GLU A 126 -3.65 6.58 -13.65
C GLU A 126 -4.26 6.59 -12.24
N MET A 127 -5.40 7.28 -12.05
CA MET A 127 -6.07 7.33 -10.76
C MET A 127 -6.66 5.97 -10.35
N THR A 128 -7.29 5.25 -11.28
CA THR A 128 -7.78 3.89 -11.00
C THR A 128 -6.65 2.93 -10.64
N LEU A 129 -5.50 2.99 -11.32
CA LEU A 129 -4.34 2.15 -11.01
C LEU A 129 -3.62 2.57 -9.73
N ALA A 130 -3.73 3.85 -9.33
CA ALA A 130 -3.12 4.33 -8.10
C ALA A 130 -3.88 3.88 -6.84
N PHE A 131 -5.22 3.86 -6.89
CA PHE A 131 -6.07 3.57 -5.72
C PHE A 131 -6.71 2.18 -5.76
N GLY A 132 -7.04 1.67 -6.94
CA GLY A 132 -7.78 0.42 -7.09
C GLY A 132 -7.09 -0.78 -6.44
N PRO A 133 -5.85 -1.12 -6.83
CA PRO A 133 -5.18 -2.28 -6.26
C PRO A 133 -4.96 -2.18 -4.74
N PRO A 134 -4.45 -1.07 -4.17
CA PRO A 134 -4.31 -0.96 -2.71
C PRO A 134 -5.65 -1.01 -1.95
N ILE A 135 -6.76 -0.53 -2.52
CA ILE A 135 -8.10 -0.71 -1.91
C ILE A 135 -8.47 -2.20 -1.86
N VAL A 136 -8.28 -2.93 -2.97
CA VAL A 136 -8.58 -4.37 -3.02
C VAL A 136 -7.70 -5.14 -2.03
N ALA A 137 -6.41 -4.83 -1.98
CA ALA A 137 -5.48 -5.44 -1.03
C ALA A 137 -5.86 -5.14 0.43
N LEU A 138 -6.25 -3.90 0.75
CA LEU A 138 -6.70 -3.51 2.07
C LEU A 138 -7.97 -4.27 2.50
N ILE A 139 -8.96 -4.36 1.61
CA ILE A 139 -10.20 -5.10 1.89
C ILE A 139 -9.88 -6.57 2.14
N ALA A 140 -9.04 -7.18 1.28
CA ALA A 140 -8.62 -8.56 1.43
C ALA A 140 -7.87 -8.81 2.75
N ALA A 141 -6.97 -7.90 3.14
CA ALA A 141 -6.23 -7.97 4.40
C ALA A 141 -7.17 -7.85 5.62
N ILE A 142 -8.12 -6.92 5.59
CA ILE A 142 -9.12 -6.75 6.65
C ILE A 142 -9.99 -8.01 6.79
N ILE A 143 -10.51 -8.55 5.68
CA ILE A 143 -11.32 -9.78 5.71
C ILE A 143 -10.52 -10.93 6.32
N SER A 144 -9.28 -11.15 5.86
CA SER A 144 -8.41 -12.22 6.37
C SER A 144 -8.16 -12.09 7.87
N MET A 145 -7.82 -10.87 8.30
CA MET A 145 -7.63 -10.52 9.71
C MET A 145 -8.90 -10.76 10.53
N SER A 146 -10.05 -10.27 10.07
CA SER A 146 -11.32 -10.42 10.77
C SER A 146 -11.74 -11.88 10.91
N PHE A 147 -11.62 -12.70 9.86
CA PHE A 147 -11.93 -14.12 9.96
C PHE A 147 -11.02 -14.85 10.95
N PHE A 148 -9.73 -14.50 10.97
CA PHE A 148 -8.80 -15.09 11.93
C PHE A 148 -9.22 -14.76 13.36
N TYR A 149 -9.44 -13.49 13.69
CA TYR A 149 -9.78 -13.09 15.07
C TYR A 149 -11.22 -13.46 15.47
N ALA A 150 -12.18 -13.44 14.55
CA ALA A 150 -13.57 -13.80 14.85
C ALA A 150 -13.73 -15.31 15.10
N VAL A 151 -13.04 -16.15 14.33
CA VAL A 151 -13.11 -17.61 14.50
C VAL A 151 -12.22 -18.06 15.65
N ASN A 152 -11.03 -17.47 15.82
CA ASN A 152 -10.15 -17.79 16.94
C ASN A 152 -10.68 -17.30 18.30
N ALA A 153 -11.73 -16.46 18.33
CA ALA A 153 -12.43 -16.11 19.56
C ALA A 153 -13.34 -17.24 20.07
N SER A 154 -13.65 -18.24 19.26
CA SER A 154 -14.42 -19.41 19.68
C SER A 154 -13.55 -20.39 20.47
N THR A 155 -13.97 -20.72 21.68
CA THR A 155 -13.32 -21.73 22.55
C THR A 155 -13.79 -23.16 22.27
N GLU A 156 -14.78 -23.32 21.38
CA GLU A 156 -15.48 -24.59 21.14
C GLU A 156 -14.85 -25.40 19.99
N VAL A 157 -14.15 -24.76 19.05
CA VAL A 157 -13.64 -25.40 17.83
C VAL A 157 -12.16 -25.11 17.65
N ASP A 158 -11.37 -26.17 17.48
CA ASP A 158 -9.94 -26.04 17.19
C ASP A 158 -9.71 -25.65 15.71
N THR A 159 -8.79 -24.70 15.51
CA THR A 159 -8.29 -24.29 14.19
C THR A 159 -6.94 -24.95 13.92
N LEU A 160 -6.47 -24.88 12.67
CA LEU A 160 -5.15 -25.44 12.29
C LEU A 160 -4.02 -24.85 13.13
N GLN A 161 -4.05 -23.55 13.39
CA GLN A 161 -3.07 -22.89 14.23
C GLN A 161 -3.16 -23.35 15.69
N SER A 162 -4.36 -23.28 16.31
CA SER A 162 -4.50 -23.63 17.73
C SER A 162 -4.12 -25.09 18.01
N TRP A 163 -4.49 -25.99 17.09
CA TRP A 163 -4.13 -27.41 17.18
C TRP A 163 -2.63 -27.62 17.01
N SER A 164 -2.02 -27.07 15.95
CA SER A 164 -0.58 -27.24 15.71
C SER A 164 0.28 -26.70 16.85
N CYS A 165 -0.12 -25.58 17.46
CA CYS A 165 0.61 -24.98 18.58
C CYS A 165 0.38 -25.74 19.90
N ARG A 166 -0.80 -26.35 20.10
CA ARG A 166 -1.05 -27.20 21.28
C ARG A 166 -0.10 -28.40 21.33
N TRP A 167 0.25 -28.94 20.15
CA TRP A 167 1.11 -30.11 20.00
C TRP A 167 2.54 -29.77 19.54
N GLU A 168 2.96 -28.50 19.61
CA GLU A 168 4.30 -28.02 19.18
C GLU A 168 5.44 -28.79 19.86
N ASN A 169 5.28 -29.16 21.14
CA ASN A 169 6.32 -29.85 21.90
C ASN A 169 6.45 -31.34 21.58
N ILE A 170 5.57 -31.91 20.74
CA ILE A 170 5.67 -33.31 20.33
C ILE A 170 6.57 -33.40 19.09
N ALA A 171 7.77 -33.94 19.29
CA ALA A 171 8.70 -34.24 18.21
C ALA A 171 8.16 -35.39 17.35
N MET A 172 7.77 -35.07 16.12
CA MET A 172 7.38 -36.05 15.10
C MET A 172 8.55 -36.29 14.14
N THR A 173 8.83 -37.54 13.82
CA THR A 173 9.86 -37.94 12.82
C THR A 173 9.30 -38.00 11.40
N THR A 174 7.98 -38.00 11.27
CA THR A 174 7.22 -37.99 10.01
C THR A 174 6.22 -36.84 10.04
N GLN A 175 5.77 -36.35 8.87
CA GLN A 175 4.74 -35.31 8.84
C GLN A 175 3.47 -35.77 9.59
N PRO A 176 2.78 -34.85 10.29
CA PRO A 176 2.99 -33.40 10.36
C PRO A 176 4.02 -32.97 11.44
N HIS A 177 4.92 -32.06 11.10
CA HIS A 177 5.83 -31.42 12.05
C HIS A 177 5.13 -30.24 12.74
N PHE A 178 4.46 -30.50 13.87
CA PHE A 178 3.62 -29.51 14.56
C PHE A 178 4.36 -28.24 14.99
N ASP A 179 5.62 -28.35 15.44
CA ASP A 179 6.46 -27.19 15.77
C ASP A 179 6.62 -26.22 14.59
N THR A 180 6.96 -26.77 13.42
CA THR A 180 7.15 -25.95 12.21
C THR A 180 5.84 -25.34 11.74
N LEU A 181 4.75 -26.11 11.76
CA LEU A 181 3.40 -25.63 11.40
C LEU A 181 2.91 -24.51 12.33
N CYS A 182 3.17 -24.60 13.64
CA CYS A 182 2.82 -23.55 14.58
C CYS A 182 3.59 -22.25 14.29
N LYS A 183 4.91 -22.34 14.09
CA LYS A 183 5.75 -21.16 13.78
C LYS A 183 5.35 -20.52 12.45
N GLN A 184 5.12 -21.32 11.43
CA GLN A 184 4.71 -20.86 10.10
C GLN A 184 3.33 -20.19 10.12
N SER A 185 2.34 -20.80 10.78
CA SER A 185 0.99 -20.21 10.89
C SER A 185 1.00 -18.91 11.67
N ARG A 186 1.74 -18.84 12.79
CA ARG A 186 1.92 -17.61 13.57
C ARG A 186 2.59 -16.50 12.76
N ALA A 187 3.60 -16.84 11.96
CA ALA A 187 4.24 -15.89 11.06
C ALA A 187 3.28 -15.38 9.98
N GLY A 188 2.50 -16.27 9.36
CA GLY A 188 1.49 -15.91 8.35
C GLY A 188 0.44 -14.94 8.89
N VAL A 189 -0.07 -15.18 10.10
CA VAL A 189 -1.01 -14.27 10.76
C VAL A 189 -0.37 -12.94 11.09
N ALA A 190 0.84 -12.94 11.66
CA ALA A 190 1.54 -11.71 12.00
C ALA A 190 1.77 -10.81 10.76
N LEU A 191 2.15 -11.42 9.64
CA LEU A 191 2.30 -10.70 8.37
C LEU A 191 0.95 -10.19 7.84
N SER A 192 -0.12 -10.98 7.96
CA SER A 192 -1.47 -10.54 7.59
C SER A 192 -1.95 -9.34 8.40
N VAL A 193 -1.62 -9.27 9.69
CA VAL A 193 -1.95 -8.13 10.55
C VAL A 193 -1.16 -6.89 10.11
N MET A 194 0.13 -7.05 9.81
CA MET A 194 1.01 -5.96 9.36
C MET A 194 0.66 -5.44 7.97
N LEU A 195 0.02 -6.24 7.11
CA LEU A 195 -0.44 -5.78 5.80
C LEU A 195 -1.49 -4.67 5.88
N VAL A 196 -2.37 -4.68 6.90
CA VAL A 196 -3.41 -3.66 7.06
C VAL A 196 -2.84 -2.23 7.14
N PRO A 197 -1.93 -1.89 8.09
CA PRO A 197 -1.33 -0.56 8.12
C PRO A 197 -0.47 -0.27 6.89
N VAL A 198 0.21 -1.27 6.31
CA VAL A 198 1.00 -1.09 5.08
C VAL A 198 0.12 -0.59 3.93
N GLU A 199 -1.02 -1.24 3.67
CA GLU A 199 -1.94 -0.85 2.59
C GLU A 199 -2.59 0.52 2.86
N VAL A 200 -2.88 0.84 4.13
CA VAL A 200 -3.35 2.19 4.52
C VAL A 200 -2.31 3.26 4.20
N ILE A 201 -1.03 3.00 4.50
CA ILE A 201 0.05 3.95 4.19
C ILE A 201 0.22 4.09 2.67
N ILE A 202 0.14 3.00 1.90
CA ILE A 202 0.20 3.04 0.42
C ILE A 202 -0.91 3.94 -0.14
N LEU A 203 -2.15 3.80 0.37
CA LEU A 203 -3.27 4.65 -0.02
C LEU A 203 -3.06 6.12 0.38
N GLY A 204 -2.56 6.36 1.59
CA GLY A 204 -2.23 7.70 2.08
C GLY A 204 -1.19 8.39 1.20
N LEU A 205 -0.12 7.66 0.81
CA LEU A 205 0.91 8.17 -0.11
C LEU A 205 0.33 8.48 -1.49
N ALA A 206 -0.52 7.61 -2.03
CA ALA A 206 -1.20 7.86 -3.31
C ALA A 206 -2.10 9.12 -3.25
N ALA A 207 -2.89 9.27 -2.18
CA ALA A 207 -3.70 10.46 -1.96
C ALA A 207 -2.84 11.73 -1.86
N TYR A 208 -1.76 11.67 -1.08
CA TYR A 208 -0.82 12.77 -0.91
C TYR A 208 -0.18 13.20 -2.24
N GLN A 209 0.25 12.25 -3.08
CA GLN A 209 0.77 12.53 -4.42
C GLN A 209 -0.26 13.22 -5.32
N THR A 210 -1.53 12.80 -5.28
CA THR A 210 -2.58 13.45 -6.07
C THR A 210 -2.87 14.87 -5.62
N ILE A 211 -2.85 15.13 -4.31
CA ILE A 211 -3.02 16.49 -3.75
C ILE A 211 -1.85 17.36 -4.19
N LEU A 212 -0.61 16.87 -4.07
CA LEU A 212 0.59 17.60 -4.45
C LEU A 212 0.59 17.96 -5.93
N ARG A 213 0.18 17.02 -6.79
CA ARG A 213 0.02 17.27 -8.23
C ARG A 213 -1.03 18.34 -8.51
N ARG A 214 -2.19 18.28 -7.85
CA ARG A 214 -3.24 19.32 -8.00
C ARG A 214 -2.73 20.70 -7.57
N GLN A 215 -1.97 20.77 -6.47
CA GLN A 215 -1.39 22.04 -6.02
C GLN A 215 -0.43 22.63 -7.04
N LEU A 216 0.43 21.79 -7.66
CA LEU A 216 1.34 22.22 -8.73
C LEU A 216 0.58 22.68 -9.98
N ASP A 217 -0.44 21.93 -10.40
CA ASP A 217 -1.26 22.28 -11.57
C ASP A 217 -2.02 23.61 -11.36
N MET A 218 -2.46 23.91 -10.13
CA MET A 218 -3.11 25.17 -9.78
C MET A 218 -2.12 26.35 -9.79
N THR A 219 -0.93 26.19 -9.21
CA THR A 219 0.12 27.23 -9.24
C THR A 219 0.56 27.53 -10.68
N ALA A 220 0.71 26.50 -11.53
CA ALA A 220 1.04 26.67 -12.95
C ALA A 220 -0.09 27.36 -13.77
N ARG A 221 -1.33 27.37 -13.27
CA ARG A 221 -2.49 28.03 -13.90
C ARG A 221 -2.79 29.43 -13.36
N GLY A 222 -1.92 30.02 -12.54
CA GLY A 222 -2.05 31.38 -12.00
C GLY A 222 -2.29 32.47 -13.07
N PRO A 223 -2.79 33.66 -12.67
CA PRO A 223 -3.50 34.61 -13.53
C PRO A 223 -2.60 35.38 -14.51
N GLY A 224 -2.03 34.69 -15.51
CA GLY A 224 -1.06 35.28 -16.44
C GLY A 224 -1.28 34.96 -17.92
N ARG A 225 -2.33 34.22 -18.29
CA ARG A 225 -2.63 33.92 -19.70
C ARG A 225 -3.94 34.54 -20.13
N LYS A 226 -4.01 35.89 -20.09
CA LYS A 226 -4.87 36.60 -21.04
C LYS A 226 -4.38 36.19 -22.42
N ALA A 227 -5.26 35.53 -23.16
CA ALA A 227 -5.08 35.27 -24.58
C ALA A 227 -4.55 36.53 -25.24
N GLY A 228 -3.37 36.44 -25.87
CA GLY A 228 -2.95 37.46 -26.82
C GLY A 228 -4.07 37.60 -27.84
N SER A 229 -4.65 38.79 -27.91
CA SER A 229 -5.58 39.15 -28.96
C SER A 229 -4.97 38.72 -30.30
N PRO A 230 -5.74 38.08 -31.20
CA PRO A 230 -5.33 37.96 -32.58
C PRO A 230 -5.22 39.38 -33.12
N ALA A 231 -3.99 39.82 -33.40
CA ALA A 231 -3.77 41.01 -34.20
C ALA A 231 -4.38 40.73 -35.58
N LEU A 232 -5.43 41.47 -35.92
CA LEU A 232 -5.87 41.64 -37.29
C LEU A 232 -4.67 42.19 -38.08
N SER A 233 -4.29 41.48 -39.14
CA SER A 233 -3.71 42.07 -40.33
C SER A 233 -4.24 41.35 -41.55
#